data_AF-A0A1G2CEP3-F1
#
_entry.id   AF-A0A1G2CEP3-F1
#
_cell.length_a   1.000
_cell.length_b   1.000
_cell.length_c   1.000
_cell.angle_alpha   90.00
_cell.angle_beta   90.00
_cell.angle_gamma   90.00
#
_symmetry.space_group_name_H-M   'P 1'
#
loop_
_entity.id
_entity.type
_entity.pdbx_description
1 polymer ?
#
loop_
_entity_poly.entity_id
_entity_poly.type
_entity_poly.pdbx_seq_one_letter_code
_entity_poly.pdbx_strand_id
1 'polypeptide(L)'
;MSNVRSRRKSSLRERKRASRAQAALTTVLLIGGIIVLIGMSIAFLASSFLNSSQGYRQAQRAQAVVISGVEDALMQLARNKDFASTGYSLAVGSSTASVSVTQDSPSTGQVTVVASSSVSSYQRTARVVISRNASTSQITVVSWTET
;
A
#
# COMPACT_ATOMS: atom_id res chain seq x y z
N MET A 1 -17.25 -51.36 -64.47
CA MET A 1 -17.77 -50.87 -63.17
C MET A 1 -16.71 -50.58 -62.09
N SER A 2 -15.39 -50.73 -62.35
CA SER A 2 -14.31 -50.50 -61.36
C SER A 2 -14.04 -49.00 -61.06
N ASN A 3 -14.21 -48.12 -62.05
CA ASN A 3 -13.75 -46.73 -61.99
C ASN A 3 -14.55 -45.82 -61.03
N VAL A 4 -15.83 -46.14 -60.79
CA VAL A 4 -16.72 -45.35 -59.91
C VAL A 4 -16.40 -45.56 -58.42
N ARG A 5 -15.92 -46.74 -58.03
CA ARG A 5 -15.52 -47.03 -56.64
C ARG A 5 -14.21 -46.35 -56.24
N SER A 6 -13.31 -46.09 -57.20
CA SER A 6 -12.04 -45.38 -56.96
C SER A 6 -12.27 -43.91 -56.58
N ARG A 7 -13.10 -43.19 -57.34
CA ARG A 7 -13.42 -41.76 -57.08
C ARG A 7 -14.16 -41.52 -55.77
N ARG A 8 -14.96 -42.49 -55.30
CA ARG A 8 -15.66 -42.37 -54.00
C ARG A 8 -14.70 -42.52 -52.80
N LYS A 9 -13.61 -43.28 -52.96
CA LYS A 9 -12.60 -43.45 -51.90
C LYS A 9 -11.69 -42.22 -51.77
N SER A 10 -11.42 -41.48 -52.85
CA SER A 10 -10.60 -40.25 -52.80
C SER A 10 -11.33 -39.08 -52.12
N SER A 11 -12.61 -38.84 -52.45
CA SER A 11 -13.38 -37.75 -51.84
C SER A 11 -13.66 -37.95 -50.34
N LEU A 12 -13.80 -39.20 -49.88
CA LEU A 12 -13.90 -39.52 -48.45
C LEU A 12 -12.58 -39.29 -47.68
N ARG A 13 -11.42 -39.41 -48.36
CA ARG A 13 -10.11 -39.13 -47.77
C ARG A 13 -9.84 -37.63 -47.64
N GLU A 14 -10.26 -36.82 -48.61
CA GLU A 14 -10.17 -35.35 -48.54
C GLU A 14 -11.05 -34.77 -47.43
N ARG A 15 -12.31 -35.22 -47.31
CA ARG A 15 -13.19 -34.78 -46.21
C ARG A 15 -12.64 -35.14 -44.82
N LYS A 16 -12.06 -36.34 -44.66
CA LYS A 16 -11.39 -36.74 -43.41
C LYS A 16 -10.10 -35.94 -43.14
N ARG A 17 -9.38 -35.49 -44.16
CA ARG A 17 -8.21 -34.60 -43.98
C ARG A 17 -8.64 -33.19 -43.60
N ALA A 18 -9.66 -32.64 -44.25
CA ALA A 18 -10.22 -31.33 -43.91
C ALA A 18 -10.76 -31.29 -42.47
N SER A 19 -11.48 -32.32 -42.03
CA SER A 19 -11.98 -32.39 -40.64
C SER A 19 -10.84 -32.53 -39.62
N ARG A 20 -9.75 -33.24 -39.96
CA ARG A 20 -8.56 -33.34 -39.11
C ARG A 20 -7.78 -32.03 -39.04
N ALA A 21 -7.66 -31.31 -40.15
CA ALA A 21 -7.03 -30.00 -40.20
C ALA A 21 -7.83 -28.95 -39.41
N GLN A 22 -9.16 -28.98 -39.53
CA GLN A 22 -10.06 -28.11 -38.77
C GLN A 22 -9.98 -28.40 -37.27
N ALA A 23 -10.00 -29.68 -36.86
CA ALA A 23 -9.84 -30.06 -35.45
C ALA A 23 -8.46 -29.69 -34.88
N ALA A 24 -7.38 -29.85 -35.67
CA ALA A 24 -6.03 -29.44 -35.26
C ALA A 24 -5.93 -27.92 -35.08
N LEU A 25 -6.54 -27.13 -35.96
CA LEU A 25 -6.56 -25.67 -35.83
C LEU A 25 -7.29 -25.22 -34.56
N THR A 26 -8.46 -25.79 -34.28
CA THR A 26 -9.23 -25.44 -33.08
C THR A 26 -8.50 -25.84 -31.80
N THR A 27 -7.84 -27.00 -31.77
CA THR A 27 -7.08 -27.45 -30.59
C THR A 27 -5.86 -26.58 -30.32
N VAL A 28 -5.10 -26.19 -31.35
CA VAL A 28 -3.96 -25.27 -31.20
C VAL A 28 -4.41 -23.89 -30.74
N LEU A 29 -5.52 -23.36 -31.29
CA LEU A 29 -6.08 -22.09 -30.83
C LEU A 29 -6.56 -22.15 -29.38
N LEU A 30 -7.17 -23.27 -28.98
CA LEU A 30 -7.66 -23.46 -27.62
C LEU A 30 -6.49 -23.51 -26.63
N ILE A 31 -5.47 -24.33 -26.92
CA ILE A 31 -4.27 -24.44 -26.07
C ILE A 31 -3.51 -23.12 -26.02
N GLY A 32 -3.29 -22.47 -27.17
CA GLY A 32 -2.63 -21.17 -27.25
C GLY A 32 -3.38 -20.09 -26.48
N GLY A 33 -4.71 -20.06 -26.60
CA GLY A 33 -5.56 -19.14 -25.86
C GLY A 33 -5.46 -19.33 -24.34
N ILE A 34 -5.45 -20.58 -23.87
CA ILE A 34 -5.26 -20.90 -22.45
C ILE A 34 -3.90 -20.39 -21.95
N ILE A 35 -2.82 -20.64 -22.72
CA ILE A 35 -1.46 -20.20 -22.34
C ILE A 35 -1.39 -18.68 -22.22
N VAL A 36 -1.96 -17.95 -23.19
CA VAL A 36 -2.02 -16.48 -23.17
C VAL A 36 -2.81 -15.98 -21.96
N LEU A 37 -3.95 -16.61 -21.66
CA LEU A 37 -4.80 -16.24 -20.53
C LEU A 37 -4.07 -16.42 -19.19
N ILE A 38 -3.36 -17.54 -19.02
CA ILE A 38 -2.54 -17.81 -17.83
C ILE A 38 -1.43 -16.75 -17.70
N GLY A 39 -0.73 -16.45 -18.80
CA GLY A 39 0.32 -15.42 -18.81
C GLY A 39 -0.21 -14.04 -18.41
N MET A 40 -1.38 -13.66 -18.92
CA MET A 40 -2.02 -12.39 -18.58
C MET A 40 -2.45 -12.33 -17.11
N SER A 41 -2.99 -13.43 -16.57
CA SER A 41 -3.33 -13.50 -15.14
C SER A 41 -2.12 -13.31 -14.25
N ILE A 42 -0.98 -13.97 -14.55
CA ILE A 42 0.25 -13.84 -13.75
C ILE A 42 0.79 -12.40 -13.82
N ALA A 43 0.81 -11.80 -15.01
CA ALA A 43 1.25 -10.41 -15.17
C ALA A 43 0.39 -9.43 -14.37
N PHE A 44 -0.93 -9.64 -14.38
CA PHE A 44 -1.86 -8.82 -13.60
C PHE A 44 -1.63 -8.98 -12.09
N LEU A 45 -1.48 -10.21 -11.58
CA LEU A 45 -1.17 -10.46 -10.18
C LEU A 45 0.16 -9.80 -9.77
N ALA A 46 1.22 -9.98 -10.56
CA ALA A 46 2.53 -9.40 -10.28
C ALA A 46 2.47 -7.88 -10.21
N SER A 47 1.78 -7.24 -11.16
CA SER A 47 1.57 -5.78 -11.16
C SER A 47 0.77 -5.33 -9.92
N SER A 48 -0.28 -6.07 -9.57
CA SER A 48 -1.09 -5.78 -8.38
C SER A 48 -0.26 -5.84 -7.09
N PHE A 49 0.55 -6.89 -6.91
CA PHE A 49 1.42 -7.04 -5.74
C PHE A 49 2.49 -5.94 -5.66
N LEU A 50 3.10 -5.56 -6.78
CA LEU A 50 4.08 -4.48 -6.80
C LEU A 50 3.46 -3.16 -6.34
N ASN A 51 2.30 -2.80 -6.87
CA ASN A 51 1.58 -1.58 -6.48
C ASN A 51 1.17 -1.61 -4.99
N SER A 52 0.66 -2.73 -4.51
CA SER A 52 0.28 -2.90 -3.10
C SER A 52 1.49 -2.78 -2.16
N SER A 53 2.62 -3.40 -2.53
CA SER A 53 3.85 -3.37 -1.71
C SER A 53 4.44 -1.96 -1.59
N GLN A 54 4.37 -1.16 -2.66
CA GLN A 54 4.83 0.23 -2.64
C GLN A 54 3.93 1.07 -1.73
N GLY A 55 2.61 0.89 -1.82
CA GLY A 55 1.66 1.57 -0.93
C GLY A 55 1.93 1.30 0.55
N TYR A 56 2.17 0.03 0.90
CA TYR A 56 2.52 -0.35 2.27
C TYR A 56 3.82 0.32 2.74
N ARG A 57 4.87 0.33 1.91
CA ARG A 57 6.14 1.00 2.25
C ARG A 57 5.97 2.50 2.47
N GLN A 58 5.16 3.18 1.65
CA GLN A 58 4.93 4.62 1.83
C GLN A 58 4.12 4.91 3.11
N ALA A 59 3.10 4.09 3.40
CA ALA A 59 2.33 4.21 4.63
C ALA A 59 3.19 3.99 5.89
N GLN A 60 4.11 3.01 5.85
CA GLN A 60 5.05 2.74 6.94
C GLN A 60 6.07 3.88 7.11
N ARG A 61 6.56 4.46 6.00
CA ARG A 61 7.44 5.63 6.05
C ARG A 61 6.75 6.84 6.66
N ALA A 62 5.51 7.13 6.26
CA ALA A 62 4.73 8.21 6.84
C ALA A 62 4.54 8.01 8.36
N GLN A 63 4.29 6.77 8.79
CA GLN A 63 4.17 6.42 10.22
C GLN A 63 5.48 6.67 10.98
N ALA A 64 6.63 6.21 10.45
CA ALA A 64 7.92 6.44 11.09
C ALA A 64 8.26 7.94 11.22
N VAL A 65 7.94 8.74 10.20
CA VAL A 65 8.13 10.20 10.20
C VAL A 65 7.26 10.88 11.26
N VAL A 66 5.99 10.45 11.37
CA VAL A 66 5.06 10.94 12.40
C VAL A 66 5.57 10.61 13.80
N ILE A 67 6.00 9.37 14.05
CA ILE A 67 6.54 8.93 15.34
C ILE A 67 7.76 9.78 15.71
N SER A 68 8.67 10.02 14.76
CA SER A 68 9.84 10.88 14.96
C SER A 68 9.42 12.31 15.35
N GLY A 69 8.34 12.83 14.77
CA GLY A 69 7.79 14.14 15.14
C GLY A 69 7.23 14.20 16.56
N VAL A 70 6.56 13.12 17.01
CA VAL A 70 6.09 13.00 18.39
C VAL A 70 7.27 12.91 19.36
N GLU A 71 8.28 12.10 19.06
CA GLU A 71 9.47 11.95 19.89
C GLU A 71 10.25 13.27 20.02
N ASP A 72 10.37 14.03 18.94
CA ASP A 72 10.96 15.36 18.98
C ASP A 72 10.17 16.31 19.87
N ALA A 73 8.84 16.35 19.75
CA ALA A 73 8.00 17.15 20.65
C ALA A 73 8.14 16.72 22.11
N LEU A 74 8.24 15.41 22.39
CA LEU A 74 8.51 14.89 23.73
C LEU A 74 9.87 15.34 24.25
N MET A 75 10.91 15.35 23.42
CA MET A 75 12.23 15.89 23.79
C MET A 75 12.16 17.39 24.06
N GLN A 76 11.42 18.15 23.26
CA GLN A 76 11.23 19.59 23.48
C GLN A 76 10.47 19.86 24.78
N LEU A 77 9.43 19.06 25.09
CA LEU A 77 8.70 19.12 26.36
C LEU A 77 9.56 18.73 27.56
N ALA A 78 10.46 17.75 27.40
CA ALA A 78 11.40 17.36 28.45
C ALA A 78 12.43 18.47 28.75
N ARG A 79 12.83 19.25 27.74
CA ARG A 79 13.72 20.40 27.90
C ARG A 79 13.01 21.63 28.44
N ASN A 80 11.78 21.86 27.98
CA ASN A 80 10.94 22.96 28.41
C ASN A 80 9.50 22.45 28.63
N LYS A 81 9.14 22.29 29.90
CA LYS A 81 7.81 21.79 30.32
C LYS A 81 6.64 22.66 29.86
N ASP A 82 6.91 23.92 29.51
CA ASP A 82 5.92 24.89 29.05
C ASP A 82 6.00 25.10 27.53
N PHE A 83 6.70 24.21 26.81
CA PHE A 83 6.79 24.27 25.36
C PHE A 83 5.42 24.12 24.69
N ALA A 84 5.04 25.11 23.91
CA ALA A 84 3.82 25.12 23.12
C ALA A 84 4.16 25.58 21.69
N SER A 85 3.51 24.96 20.71
CA SER A 85 3.66 25.34 19.31
C SER A 85 2.36 25.06 18.56
N THR A 86 1.87 26.06 17.82
CA THR A 86 0.70 25.92 16.94
C THR A 86 1.00 25.05 15.72
N GLY A 87 2.29 24.83 15.42
CA GLY A 87 2.74 24.02 14.31
C GLY A 87 4.21 24.32 13.99
N TYR A 88 5.06 23.29 13.95
CA TYR A 88 6.41 23.37 13.42
C TYR A 88 6.71 22.18 12.52
N SER A 89 7.65 22.34 11.61
CA SER A 89 8.09 21.29 10.69
C SER A 89 9.37 20.65 11.18
N LEU A 90 9.38 19.32 11.25
CA LEU A 90 10.56 18.51 11.48
C LEU A 90 10.92 17.78 10.18
N ALA A 91 12.13 17.98 9.68
CA ALA A 91 12.64 17.24 8.53
C ALA A 91 13.19 15.87 8.98
N VAL A 92 12.65 14.80 8.41
CA VAL A 92 13.07 13.42 8.67
C VAL A 92 13.45 12.78 7.33
N GLY A 93 14.74 12.87 6.99
CA GLY A 93 15.26 12.44 5.69
C GLY A 93 14.67 13.25 4.54
N SER A 94 13.93 12.60 3.64
CA SER A 94 13.28 13.23 2.49
C SER A 94 11.83 13.69 2.74
N SER A 95 11.33 13.51 3.95
CA SER A 95 9.94 13.79 4.31
C SER A 95 9.88 14.76 5.49
N THR A 96 8.73 15.40 5.68
CA THR A 96 8.51 16.37 6.76
C THR A 96 7.35 15.91 7.65
N ALA A 97 7.53 16.06 8.96
CA ALA A 97 6.47 15.93 9.95
C ALA A 97 6.01 17.34 10.36
N SER A 98 4.71 17.59 10.33
CA SER A 98 4.08 18.78 10.89
C SER A 98 3.61 18.44 12.30
N VAL A 99 4.21 19.08 13.29
CA VAL A 99 3.99 18.79 14.71
C VAL A 99 3.39 20.01 15.40
N SER A 100 2.34 19.84 16.18
CA SER A 100 1.76 20.86 17.06
C SER A 100 1.71 20.35 18.50
N VAL A 101 1.94 21.26 19.43
CA VAL A 101 1.98 20.99 20.87
C VAL A 101 1.07 21.99 21.56
N THR A 102 -0.02 21.47 22.12
CA THR A 102 -1.05 22.27 22.80
C THR A 102 -1.04 21.96 24.28
N GLN A 103 -0.78 22.97 25.10
CA GLN A 103 -0.83 22.88 26.56
C GLN A 103 -2.28 22.91 27.06
N ASP A 104 -2.49 22.37 28.25
CA ASP A 104 -3.80 22.27 28.93
C ASP A 104 -4.92 21.68 28.06
N SER A 105 -4.56 20.67 27.25
CA SER A 105 -5.48 19.97 26.35
C SER A 105 -5.27 18.46 26.43
N PRO A 106 -6.34 17.66 26.62
CA PRO A 106 -7.76 18.03 26.73
C PRO A 106 -8.19 18.59 28.10
N SER A 107 -7.34 18.55 29.12
CA SER A 107 -7.63 19.06 30.45
C SER A 107 -6.42 19.78 31.05
N THR A 108 -6.64 20.60 32.09
CA THR A 108 -5.57 21.34 32.77
C THR A 108 -4.49 20.39 33.28
N GLY A 109 -3.22 20.72 33.02
CA GLY A 109 -2.09 19.85 33.34
C GLY A 109 -1.90 18.68 32.37
N GLN A 110 -2.57 18.69 31.21
CA GLN A 110 -2.27 17.76 30.11
C GLN A 110 -1.76 18.50 28.88
N VAL A 111 -0.89 17.85 28.13
CA VAL A 111 -0.33 18.35 26.87
C VAL A 111 -0.75 17.41 25.76
N THR A 112 -1.33 17.96 24.71
CA THR A 112 -1.63 17.22 23.48
C THR A 112 -0.56 17.53 22.45
N VAL A 113 0.14 16.49 21.99
CA VAL A 113 1.03 16.53 20.83
C VAL A 113 0.29 15.91 19.65
N VAL A 114 0.24 16.61 18.52
CA VAL A 114 -0.27 16.08 17.26
C VAL A 114 0.83 16.18 16.22
N ALA A 115 1.25 15.03 15.69
CA ALA A 115 2.19 14.98 14.56
C ALA A 115 1.47 14.41 13.34
N SER A 116 1.69 15.01 12.18
CA SER A 116 1.13 14.55 10.91
C SER A 116 2.19 14.56 9.82
N SER A 117 2.12 13.61 8.90
CA SER A 117 2.99 13.59 7.73
C SER A 117 2.23 13.03 6.54
N SER A 118 2.50 13.61 5.37
CA SER A 118 2.05 13.10 4.08
C SER A 118 3.25 12.62 3.28
N VAL A 119 3.23 11.35 2.90
CA VAL A 119 4.20 10.76 1.98
C VAL A 119 3.44 10.28 0.76
N SER A 120 3.56 11.03 -0.34
CA SER A 120 2.76 10.82 -1.56
C SER A 120 1.26 10.93 -1.26
N SER A 121 0.46 9.90 -1.56
CA SER A 121 -0.98 9.84 -1.29
C SER A 121 -1.35 9.30 0.11
N TYR A 122 -0.36 8.93 0.92
CA TYR A 122 -0.59 8.37 2.25
C TYR A 122 -0.35 9.44 3.32
N GLN A 123 -1.38 9.70 4.12
CA GLN A 123 -1.30 10.58 5.28
C GLN A 123 -1.37 9.73 6.55
N ARG A 124 -0.50 10.03 7.51
CA ARG A 124 -0.53 9.48 8.86
C ARG A 124 -0.58 10.60 9.87
N THR A 125 -1.28 10.39 10.97
CA THR A 125 -1.37 11.33 12.08
C THR A 125 -1.28 10.56 13.40
N ALA A 126 -0.41 11.01 14.30
CA ALA A 126 -0.37 10.53 15.67
C ALA A 126 -0.77 11.64 16.62
N ARG A 127 -1.56 11.28 17.62
CA ARG A 127 -1.96 12.13 18.73
C ARG A 127 -1.53 11.47 20.03
N VAL A 128 -0.78 12.21 20.83
CA VAL A 128 -0.33 11.77 22.14
C VAL A 128 -0.79 12.76 23.19
N VAL A 129 -1.44 12.27 24.24
CA VAL A 129 -1.81 13.05 25.40
C VAL A 129 -0.89 12.68 26.54
N ILE A 130 -0.33 13.70 27.16
CA ILE A 130 0.68 13.60 28.19
C ILE A 130 0.14 14.28 29.43
N SER A 131 0.25 13.68 30.61
CA SER A 131 0.00 14.35 31.87
C SER A 131 1.29 14.96 32.38
N ARG A 132 1.21 16.24 32.75
CA ARG A 132 2.28 17.04 33.32
C ARG A 132 1.96 17.29 34.78
N ASN A 133 2.75 16.73 35.68
CA ASN A 133 2.64 17.06 37.09
C ASN A 133 3.36 18.39 37.37
N ALA A 134 2.60 19.40 37.83
CA ALA A 134 3.11 20.75 38.09
C ALA A 134 4.16 20.82 39.22
N SER A 135 4.19 19.84 40.12
CA SER A 135 5.04 19.85 41.32
C SER A 135 6.28 18.97 41.21
N THR A 136 6.24 17.91 40.40
CA THR A 136 7.35 16.93 40.27
C THR A 136 8.05 16.97 38.91
N SER A 137 7.59 17.81 37.98
CA SER A 137 8.06 17.87 36.59
C SER A 137 8.02 16.52 35.87
N GLN A 138 7.23 15.57 36.39
CA GLN A 138 7.09 14.25 35.79
C GLN A 138 6.14 14.33 34.60
N ILE A 139 6.61 13.77 33.49
CA ILE A 139 5.89 13.68 32.22
C ILE A 139 5.46 12.21 32.08
N THR A 140 4.16 11.96 32.07
CA THR A 140 3.62 10.60 31.86
C THR A 140 2.73 10.57 30.63
N VAL A 141 2.91 9.56 29.79
CA VAL A 141 2.06 9.37 28.62
C VAL A 141 0.72 8.79 29.09
N VAL A 142 -0.37 9.49 28.78
CA VAL A 142 -1.74 9.09 29.15
C VAL A 142 -2.40 8.33 28.02
N SER A 143 -2.25 8.81 26.78
CA SER A 143 -2.82 8.14 25.62
C SER A 143 -1.95 8.34 24.39
N TRP A 144 -2.01 7.34 23.51
CA TRP A 144 -1.33 7.32 22.22
C TRP A 144 -2.32 6.80 21.19
N THR A 145 -2.58 7.57 20.14
CA THR A 145 -3.50 7.20 19.06
C THR A 145 -2.85 7.50 17.72
N GLU A 146 -2.82 6.52 16.83
CA GLU A 146 -2.29 6.63 15.46
C GLU A 146 -3.41 6.37 14.45
N THR A 147 -3.44 7.18 13.40
CA THR A 147 -4.40 7.09 12.28
C THR A 147 -3.65 7.17 10.96
#